data_AF-A0A847DXQ1-F1
#
_entry.id   AF-A0A847DXQ1-F1
#
_cell.length_a   1.000
_cell.length_b   1.000
_cell.length_c   1.000
_cell.angle_alpha   90.00
_cell.angle_beta   90.00
_cell.angle_gamma   90.00
#
_symmetry.space_group_name_H-M   'P 1'
#
loop_
_entity.id
_entity.type
_entity.pdbx_description
1 polymer ?
#
loop_
_entity_poly.entity_id
_entity_poly.type
_entity_poly.pdbx_seq_one_letter_code
_entity_poly.pdbx_strand_id
1 'polypeptide(L)'
;MLERLGTVLSTISGPSSTRPDAAQANELPETEPRLLASKQAGTERLAESFPFNPTKAAEHGREAGLEPQQGETVEPDDQLDTSSTVSEDARSAKIGQGMPRAGYNPTNESLDRVRVDSGGQALTTNQGVRIA
;
A
#
# COMPACT_ATOMS: atom_id res chain seq x y z
N MET A 1 4.84 -4.75 26.05
CA MET A 1 5.17 -4.74 24.60
C MET A 1 3.92 -4.50 23.77
N LEU A 2 2.88 -5.34 23.87
CA LEU A 2 1.64 -5.20 23.09
C LEU A 2 0.80 -3.96 23.40
N GLU A 3 0.78 -3.45 24.65
CA GLU A 3 0.00 -2.25 25.01
C GLU A 3 0.43 -0.98 24.25
N ARG A 4 1.67 -0.94 23.74
CA ARG A 4 2.17 0.18 22.94
C ARG A 4 1.63 0.20 21.51
N LEU A 5 1.07 -0.92 21.03
CA LEU A 5 0.47 -1.04 19.69
C LEU A 5 -0.98 -0.57 19.65
N GLY A 6 -1.54 -0.07 20.75
CA GLY A 6 -2.89 0.48 20.78
C GLY A 6 -3.92 -0.51 20.27
N THR A 7 -4.67 -0.09 19.24
CA THR A 7 -5.75 -0.87 18.62
C THR A 7 -5.32 -1.63 17.36
N VAL A 8 -4.02 -1.65 17.01
CA VAL A 8 -3.49 -2.30 15.78
C VAL A 8 -3.97 -3.75 15.63
N LEU A 9 -4.09 -4.49 16.74
CA LEU A 9 -4.50 -5.90 16.75
C LEU A 9 -5.99 -6.10 17.05
N SER A 10 -6.74 -5.01 17.24
CA SER A 10 -8.16 -5.06 17.58
C SER A 10 -9.00 -5.26 16.34
N THR A 11 -10.02 -6.13 16.43
CA THR A 11 -11.04 -6.30 15.39
C THR A 11 -12.21 -5.31 15.53
N ILE A 12 -12.18 -4.46 16.55
CA ILE A 12 -13.13 -3.37 16.75
C ILE A 12 -12.39 -2.04 16.83
N SER A 13 -13.05 -0.96 16.42
CA SER A 13 -12.51 0.38 16.61
C SER A 13 -12.33 0.68 18.11
N GLY A 14 -11.26 1.40 18.44
CA GLY A 14 -10.95 1.82 19.80
C GLY A 14 -10.33 3.22 19.81
N PRO A 15 -9.92 3.71 20.99
CA PRO A 15 -9.41 5.07 21.14
C PRO A 15 -8.11 5.28 20.35
N SER A 16 -8.05 6.36 19.58
CA SER A 16 -6.85 6.79 18.83
C SER A 16 -5.80 7.49 19.71
N SER A 17 -5.81 7.23 21.03
CA SER A 17 -4.93 7.87 22.00
C SER A 17 -3.48 7.40 21.95
N THR A 18 -3.21 6.34 21.18
CA THR A 18 -1.89 5.77 20.98
C THR A 18 -1.57 5.77 19.50
N ARG A 19 -0.39 6.27 19.13
CA ARG A 19 0.09 6.24 17.75
C ARG A 19 1.12 5.11 17.63
N PRO A 20 0.94 4.17 16.69
CA PRO A 20 1.95 3.17 16.43
C PRO A 20 3.19 3.85 15.83
N ASP A 21 4.33 3.57 16.44
CA ASP A 21 5.64 4.07 16.01
C ASP A 21 6.38 2.96 15.26
N ALA A 22 7.00 3.29 14.13
CA ALA A 22 7.80 2.36 13.33
C ALA A 22 8.97 1.77 14.13
N ALA A 23 9.56 2.54 15.05
CA ALA A 23 10.61 2.02 15.92
C ALA A 23 10.07 0.92 16.85
N GLN A 24 8.87 1.12 17.42
CA GLN A 24 8.20 0.13 18.26
C GLN A 24 7.75 -1.11 17.49
N ALA A 25 7.29 -0.94 16.25
CA ALA A 25 6.97 -2.06 15.37
C ALA A 25 8.22 -2.92 15.13
N ASN A 26 9.38 -2.30 14.93
CA ASN A 26 10.65 -2.99 14.69
C ASN A 26 11.19 -3.78 15.90
N GLU A 27 10.76 -3.46 17.12
CA GLU A 27 11.10 -4.23 18.32
C GLU A 27 10.36 -5.58 18.37
N LEU A 28 9.23 -5.73 17.66
CA LEU A 28 8.46 -6.97 17.63
C LEU A 28 9.18 -8.07 16.83
N PRO A 29 8.95 -9.35 17.15
CA PRO A 29 9.39 -10.45 16.30
C PRO A 29 8.75 -10.35 14.91
N GLU A 30 9.46 -10.82 13.87
CA GLU A 30 8.96 -10.87 12.49
C GLU A 30 7.74 -11.79 12.36
N THR A 31 6.57 -11.21 12.58
CA THR A 31 5.28 -11.87 12.73
C THR A 31 4.17 -10.93 12.25
N GLU A 32 2.96 -11.46 12.04
CA GLU A 32 1.78 -10.67 11.64
C GLU A 32 1.56 -9.40 12.49
N PRO A 33 1.69 -9.43 13.85
CA PRO A 33 1.62 -8.21 14.65
C PRO A 33 2.62 -7.11 14.27
N ARG A 34 3.83 -7.47 13.87
CA ARG A 34 4.83 -6.52 13.40
C ARG A 34 4.43 -5.91 12.08
N LEU A 35 3.94 -6.71 11.13
CA LEU A 35 3.47 -6.22 9.84
C LEU A 35 2.29 -5.26 10.01
N LEU A 36 1.32 -5.61 10.87
CA LEU A 36 0.19 -4.73 11.19
C LEU A 36 0.64 -3.40 11.81
N ALA A 37 1.57 -3.46 12.78
CA ALA A 37 2.12 -2.27 13.40
C ALA A 37 2.92 -1.40 12.43
N SER A 38 3.72 -2.02 11.56
CA SER A 38 4.53 -1.33 10.56
C SER A 38 3.65 -0.66 9.52
N LYS A 39 2.66 -1.38 8.97
CA LYS A 39 1.65 -0.84 8.05
C LYS A 39 0.97 0.39 8.65
N GLN A 40 0.45 0.27 9.87
CA GLN A 40 -0.28 1.38 10.48
C GLN A 40 0.64 2.59 10.72
N ALA A 41 1.85 2.39 11.24
CA ALA A 41 2.81 3.47 11.43
C ALA A 41 3.19 4.15 10.09
N GLY A 42 3.41 3.36 9.04
CA GLY A 42 3.72 3.86 7.70
C GLY A 42 2.57 4.64 7.06
N THR A 43 1.35 4.12 7.12
CA THR A 43 0.14 4.82 6.65
C THR A 43 -0.06 6.16 7.38
N GLU A 44 0.13 6.21 8.71
CA GLU A 44 0.03 7.46 9.48
C GLU A 44 1.10 8.47 9.07
N ARG A 45 2.37 8.06 8.90
CA ARG A 45 3.43 8.95 8.40
C ARG A 45 3.14 9.48 7.00
N LEU A 46 2.65 8.63 6.11
CA LEU A 46 2.26 9.03 4.76
C LEU A 46 1.10 10.04 4.82
N ALA A 47 0.11 9.84 5.68
CA ALA A 47 -0.97 10.81 5.87
C ALA A 47 -0.46 12.14 6.46
N GLU A 48 0.49 12.11 7.40
CA GLU A 48 1.10 13.30 7.99
C GLU A 48 1.90 14.13 6.98
N SER A 49 2.36 13.53 5.88
CA SER A 49 2.99 14.27 4.77
C SER A 49 2.02 15.21 4.04
N PHE A 50 0.71 15.02 4.21
CA PHE A 50 -0.36 15.84 3.63
C PHE A 50 -1.25 16.49 4.70
N PRO A 51 -0.73 17.48 5.47
CA PRO A 51 -1.51 18.13 6.52
C PRO A 51 -2.67 18.97 5.96
N PHE A 52 -2.54 19.47 4.73
CA PHE A 52 -3.60 20.13 3.98
C PHE A 52 -3.38 19.89 2.48
N ASN A 53 -4.40 20.17 1.66
CA ASN A 53 -4.27 20.14 0.21
C ASN A 53 -3.88 21.54 -0.31
N PRO A 54 -2.64 21.77 -0.77
CA PRO A 54 -2.20 23.08 -1.22
C PRO A 54 -2.85 23.50 -2.55
N THR A 55 -3.24 22.53 -3.38
CA THR A 55 -3.94 22.78 -4.66
C THR A 55 -5.44 23.04 -4.50
N LYS A 56 -5.97 23.03 -3.27
CA LYS A 56 -7.42 23.13 -3.01
C LYS A 56 -8.09 24.35 -3.65
N ALA A 57 -7.40 25.49 -3.69
CA ALA A 57 -7.92 26.72 -4.29
C ALA A 57 -8.15 26.57 -5.81
N ALA A 58 -7.38 25.72 -6.48
CA ALA A 58 -7.47 25.45 -7.90
C ALA A 58 -8.53 24.37 -8.25
N GLU A 59 -9.27 23.82 -7.29
CA GLU A 59 -10.31 22.81 -7.56
C GLU A 59 -11.68 23.39 -7.93
N HIS A 60 -11.83 24.72 -7.80
CA HIS A 60 -13.13 25.37 -7.91
C HIS A 60 -13.27 26.20 -9.18
N GLY A 61 -14.50 26.26 -9.70
CA GLY A 61 -14.85 27.05 -10.88
C GLY A 61 -14.86 26.24 -12.16
N ARG A 62 -15.62 26.74 -13.15
CA ARG A 62 -15.84 26.05 -14.42
C ARG A 62 -14.55 25.86 -15.22
N GLU A 63 -13.64 26.84 -15.18
CA GLU A 63 -12.37 26.80 -15.91
C GLU A 63 -11.47 25.68 -15.38
N ALA A 64 -11.24 25.62 -14.07
CA ALA A 64 -10.47 24.56 -13.45
C ALA A 64 -11.13 23.17 -13.55
N GLY A 65 -12.45 23.11 -13.70
CA GLY A 65 -13.16 21.86 -13.96
C GLY A 65 -13.00 21.31 -15.39
N LEU A 66 -12.57 22.13 -16.35
CA LEU A 66 -12.31 21.67 -17.72
C LEU A 66 -10.91 21.06 -17.87
N GLU A 67 -9.95 21.58 -17.10
CA GLU A 67 -8.56 21.11 -17.09
C GLU A 67 -8.08 21.02 -15.64
N PRO A 68 -8.45 19.96 -14.90
CA PRO A 68 -8.03 19.80 -13.52
C PRO A 68 -6.52 19.60 -13.44
N GLN A 69 -5.87 20.32 -12.54
CA GLN A 69 -4.45 20.15 -12.26
C GLN A 69 -4.20 18.80 -11.60
N GLN A 70 -3.04 18.19 -11.88
CA GLN A 70 -2.60 16.99 -11.17
C GLN A 70 -2.44 17.31 -9.68
N GLY A 71 -3.01 16.47 -8.82
CA GLY A 71 -2.84 16.57 -7.37
C GLY A 71 -1.41 16.26 -6.95
N GLU A 72 -0.97 16.86 -5.85
CA GLU A 72 0.33 16.53 -5.24
C GLU A 72 0.33 15.10 -4.70
N THR A 73 1.47 14.41 -4.83
CA THR A 73 1.68 13.03 -4.37
C THR A 73 2.93 12.94 -3.52
N VAL A 74 2.92 12.06 -2.52
CA VAL A 74 4.11 11.70 -1.73
C VAL A 74 4.34 10.21 -1.92
N GLU A 75 5.60 9.85 -2.19
CA GLU A 75 6.00 8.45 -2.34
C GLU A 75 5.93 7.77 -0.96
N PRO A 76 5.30 6.59 -0.85
CA PRO A 76 5.35 5.81 0.39
C PRO A 76 6.78 5.33 0.68
N ASP A 77 7.12 5.16 1.96
CA ASP A 77 8.44 4.66 2.37
C ASP A 77 8.58 3.15 2.08
N ASP A 78 7.48 2.40 2.17
CA ASP A 78 7.39 0.97 1.90
C ASP A 78 6.09 0.63 1.14
N GLN A 79 6.11 -0.41 0.30
CA GLN A 79 4.90 -0.89 -0.38
C GLN A 79 3.79 -1.30 0.60
N LEU A 80 4.17 -1.80 1.78
CA LEU A 80 3.28 -2.16 2.86
C LEU A 80 2.39 -0.98 3.32
N ASP A 81 2.90 0.26 3.24
CA ASP A 81 2.20 1.47 3.70
C ASP A 81 0.92 1.73 2.91
N THR A 82 0.91 1.30 1.64
CA THR A 82 -0.21 1.43 0.69
C THR A 82 -1.00 0.14 0.48
N SER A 83 -0.62 -0.95 1.16
CA SER A 83 -1.26 -2.25 0.99
C SER A 83 -2.71 -2.23 1.49
N SER A 84 -3.60 -3.01 0.88
CA SER A 84 -4.98 -3.12 1.39
C SER A 84 -5.00 -3.94 2.69
N THR A 85 -4.15 -4.98 2.75
CA THR A 85 -3.97 -5.84 3.94
C THR A 85 -2.51 -6.24 4.08
N VAL A 86 -2.08 -6.61 5.29
CA VAL A 86 -0.72 -7.13 5.52
C VAL A 86 -0.49 -8.51 4.92
N SER A 87 -1.55 -9.21 4.51
CA SER A 87 -1.48 -10.55 3.93
C SER A 87 -1.60 -10.54 2.39
N GLU A 88 -1.46 -9.39 1.73
CA GLU A 88 -1.47 -9.32 0.25
C GLU A 88 -0.29 -10.09 -0.37
N ASP A 89 0.80 -10.25 0.38
CA ASP A 89 1.99 -11.02 0.03
C ASP A 89 1.88 -12.52 0.40
N ALA A 90 0.73 -12.96 0.94
CA ALA A 90 0.53 -14.34 1.37
C ALA A 90 0.87 -15.31 0.24
N ARG A 91 1.66 -16.33 0.55
CA ARG A 91 2.20 -17.30 -0.41
C ARG A 91 1.43 -18.60 -0.36
N SER A 92 1.23 -19.24 -1.51
CA SER A 92 0.65 -20.58 -1.63
C SER A 92 1.15 -21.27 -2.88
N ALA A 93 0.93 -22.58 -3.01
CA ALA A 93 1.28 -23.30 -4.23
C ALA A 93 0.61 -22.72 -5.50
N LYS A 94 -0.58 -22.11 -5.37
CA LYS A 94 -1.32 -21.52 -6.49
C LYS A 94 -0.82 -20.13 -6.87
N ILE A 95 -0.36 -19.35 -5.89
CA ILE A 95 0.05 -17.94 -6.07
C ILE A 95 1.57 -17.73 -6.01
N GLY A 96 2.34 -18.78 -5.66
CA GLY A 96 3.80 -18.95 -5.80
C GLY A 96 4.72 -18.34 -4.75
N GLN A 97 6.03 -18.39 -5.08
CA GLN A 97 7.16 -18.00 -4.23
C GLN A 97 8.36 -17.38 -4.99
N GLY A 98 8.31 -17.25 -6.34
CA GLY A 98 9.31 -16.51 -7.13
C GLY A 98 10.52 -17.23 -7.78
N MET A 99 10.63 -18.57 -7.87
CA MET A 99 11.78 -19.24 -8.54
C MET A 99 11.38 -20.44 -9.44
N PRO A 100 11.64 -20.41 -10.77
CA PRO A 100 11.23 -21.47 -11.72
C PRO A 100 12.27 -22.61 -11.90
N ARG A 101 11.81 -23.82 -12.30
CA ARG A 101 12.62 -25.03 -12.56
C ARG A 101 12.71 -25.36 -14.05
N ALA A 102 13.87 -25.84 -14.52
CA ALA A 102 14.09 -26.21 -15.91
C ALA A 102 13.30 -27.47 -16.32
N GLY A 103 12.58 -27.40 -17.45
CA GLY A 103 11.86 -28.53 -18.08
C GLY A 103 10.37 -28.67 -17.71
N TYR A 104 9.69 -27.60 -17.26
CA TYR A 104 8.37 -27.66 -16.62
C TYR A 104 7.24 -27.00 -17.43
N ASN A 105 5.99 -27.45 -17.22
CA ASN A 105 4.81 -26.97 -17.96
C ASN A 105 4.25 -25.65 -17.39
N PRO A 106 4.22 -24.55 -18.19
CA PRO A 106 3.85 -23.21 -17.73
C PRO A 106 2.36 -23.00 -17.39
N THR A 107 1.46 -23.93 -17.76
CA THR A 107 0.03 -23.81 -17.39
C THR A 107 -0.28 -24.28 -15.96
N ASN A 108 0.66 -24.97 -15.30
CA ASN A 108 0.54 -25.40 -13.90
C ASN A 108 1.43 -24.59 -12.94
N GLU A 109 1.95 -23.45 -13.40
CA GLU A 109 2.75 -22.56 -12.57
C GLU A 109 1.90 -21.66 -11.68
N SER A 110 2.57 -21.09 -10.68
CA SER A 110 2.07 -19.98 -9.90
C SER A 110 1.49 -18.86 -10.79
N LEU A 111 0.47 -18.19 -10.26
CA LEU A 111 -0.08 -16.97 -10.85
C LEU A 111 0.85 -15.73 -10.69
N ASP A 112 2.00 -15.84 -10.02
CA ASP A 112 2.99 -14.75 -9.88
C ASP A 112 3.29 -14.06 -11.21
N ARG A 113 3.50 -14.84 -12.27
CA ARG A 113 3.88 -14.33 -13.60
C ARG A 113 2.82 -13.41 -14.24
N VAL A 114 1.57 -13.47 -13.76
CA VAL A 114 0.44 -12.67 -14.28
C VAL A 114 -0.07 -11.65 -13.26
N ARG A 115 0.57 -11.52 -12.09
CA ARG A 115 0.26 -10.42 -11.16
C ARG A 115 0.83 -9.12 -11.71
N VAL A 116 0.06 -8.06 -11.55
CA VAL A 116 0.42 -6.72 -11.99
C VAL A 116 0.30 -5.80 -10.77
N ASP A 117 1.34 -4.99 -10.57
CA ASP A 117 1.31 -3.83 -9.68
C ASP A 117 1.10 -2.58 -10.53
N SER A 118 0.12 -1.77 -10.12
CA SER A 118 -0.23 -0.52 -10.82
C SER A 118 0.42 0.71 -10.16
N GLY A 119 1.22 0.53 -9.11
CA GLY A 119 1.97 1.60 -8.46
C GLY A 119 2.76 2.45 -9.45
N GLY A 120 2.49 3.76 -9.46
CA GLY A 120 3.13 4.72 -10.37
C GLY A 120 2.88 4.50 -11.86
N GLN A 121 1.98 3.60 -12.25
CA GLN A 121 1.72 3.30 -13.67
C GLN A 121 0.66 4.22 -14.25
N ALA A 122 0.92 4.69 -15.48
CA ALA A 122 -0.06 5.47 -16.24
C ALA A 122 -1.23 4.58 -16.69
N LEU A 123 -2.43 5.16 -16.78
CA LEU A 123 -3.57 4.47 -17.37
C LEU A 123 -3.29 4.21 -18.86
N THR A 124 -3.47 2.96 -19.28
CA THR A 124 -3.27 2.53 -20.67
C THR A 124 -4.51 1.81 -21.20
N THR A 125 -4.67 1.81 -22.52
CA THR A 125 -5.54 0.85 -23.20
C THR A 125 -5.00 -0.57 -23.05
N ASN A 126 -5.83 -1.57 -23.33
CA ASN A 126 -5.40 -2.98 -23.34
C ASN A 126 -4.25 -3.28 -24.33
N GLN A 127 -3.92 -2.35 -25.24
CA GLN A 127 -2.79 -2.45 -26.16
C GLN A 127 -1.52 -1.73 -25.66
N GLY A 128 -1.52 -1.26 -24.42
CA GLY A 128 -0.38 -0.54 -23.82
C GLY A 128 -0.25 0.92 -24.27
N VAL A 129 -1.22 1.46 -25.01
CA VAL A 129 -1.23 2.88 -25.42
C VAL A 129 -1.69 3.72 -24.25
N ARG A 130 -0.88 4.69 -23.80
CA ARG A 130 -1.24 5.62 -22.72
C ARG A 130 -2.47 6.44 -23.09
N ILE A 131 -3.36 6.61 -22.12
CA ILE A 131 -4.49 7.52 -22.22
C ILE A 131 -3.99 8.92 -21.81
N ALA A 132 -4.30 9.93 -22.63
CA ALA A 132 -3.98 11.34 -22.39
C ALA A 132 -5.13 12.05 -21.68
#